data_AF-A0A1D2MQ35-F1
#
_entry.id   AF-A0A1D2MQ35-F1
#
_cell.length_a   1.000
_cell.length_b   1.000
_cell.length_c   1.000
_cell.angle_alpha   90.00
_cell.angle_beta   90.00
_cell.angle_gamma   90.00
#
_symmetry.space_group_name_H-M   'P 1'
#
loop_
_entity.id
_entity.type
_entity.pdbx_description
1 polymer ?
#
loop_
_entity_poly.entity_id
_entity_poly.type
_entity_poly.pdbx_seq_one_letter_code
_entity_poly.pdbx_strand_id
1 'polypeptide(L)'
;MNMSSSNAFFDRLEEDKDKLYKWVGELYLELHNGTYTSQARIKAYNRKCEFLLREVELQMAIAYASAKVTEAQKNTDMTTVDTNWQNVLLNQFHDVLPGSCLNLLHKMHGRFMKMFILL
;
A
#
# COMPACT_ATOMS: atom_id res chain seq x y z
N MET A 1 -18.67 32.42 -7.45
CA MET A 1 -17.79 31.35 -6.92
C MET A 1 -16.39 31.59 -7.46
N ASN A 2 -15.39 31.67 -6.59
CA ASN A 2 -14.00 31.76 -7.03
C ASN A 2 -13.39 30.37 -6.92
N MET A 3 -13.05 29.75 -8.06
CA MET A 3 -12.43 28.42 -8.07
C MET A 3 -10.94 28.56 -7.78
N SER A 4 -10.38 27.70 -6.93
CA SER A 4 -8.95 27.67 -6.61
C SER A 4 -8.48 26.24 -6.32
N SER A 5 -7.17 26.02 -6.33
CA SER A 5 -6.57 24.73 -5.98
C SER A 5 -6.48 24.54 -4.47
N SER A 6 -6.31 23.28 -4.03
CA SER A 6 -6.02 22.95 -2.63
C SER A 6 -4.74 23.66 -2.16
N ASN A 7 -3.71 23.75 -2.99
CA ASN A 7 -2.46 24.45 -2.63
C ASN A 7 -2.72 25.91 -2.32
N ALA A 8 -3.45 26.63 -3.18
CA ALA A 8 -3.76 28.04 -2.95
C ALA A 8 -4.60 28.24 -1.67
N PHE A 9 -5.42 27.26 -1.28
CA PHE A 9 -6.11 27.28 0.01
C PHE A 9 -5.15 27.12 1.18
N PHE A 10 -4.25 26.13 1.14
CA PHE A 10 -3.28 25.89 2.22
C PHE A 10 -2.25 27.02 2.35
N ASP A 11 -1.84 27.65 1.23
CA ASP A 11 -0.95 28.81 1.25
C ASP A 11 -1.53 29.97 2.08
N ARG A 12 -2.85 30.19 2.00
CA ARG A 12 -3.55 31.19 2.82
C ARG A 12 -3.75 30.74 4.26
N LEU A 13 -4.02 29.44 4.46
CA LEU A 13 -4.24 28.88 5.79
C LEU A 13 -3.00 28.96 6.68
N GLU A 14 -1.80 28.93 6.08
CA GLU A 14 -0.52 29.02 6.79
C GLU A 14 -0.37 30.31 7.62
N GLU A 15 -1.02 31.41 7.22
CA GLU A 15 -1.05 32.67 7.99
C GLU A 15 -1.69 32.49 9.38
N ASP A 16 -2.58 31.51 9.52
CA ASP A 16 -3.31 31.22 10.76
C ASP A 16 -2.78 29.99 11.51
N LYS A 17 -1.62 29.44 11.14
CA LYS A 17 -1.09 28.18 11.69
C LYS A 17 -1.02 28.14 13.22
N ASP A 18 -0.67 29.27 13.86
CA ASP A 18 -0.52 29.38 15.31
C ASP A 18 -1.87 29.42 16.05
N LYS A 19 -2.97 29.53 15.31
CA LYS A 19 -4.35 29.53 15.82
C LYS A 19 -5.04 28.17 15.66
N LEU A 20 -4.40 27.20 15.01
CA LEU A 20 -4.99 25.90 14.74
C LEU A 20 -4.99 25.00 15.99
N TYR A 21 -6.03 24.18 16.13
CA TYR A 21 -6.08 23.16 17.16
C TYR A 21 -5.07 22.05 16.88
N LYS A 22 -4.45 21.53 17.94
CA LYS A 22 -3.54 20.40 17.88
C LYS A 22 -4.28 19.10 18.16
N TRP A 23 -4.24 18.16 17.22
CA TRP A 23 -4.64 16.77 17.43
C TRP A 23 -3.39 15.93 17.73
N VAL A 24 -3.45 15.07 18.75
CA VAL A 24 -2.35 14.15 19.12
C VAL A 24 -2.88 12.72 19.11
N GLY A 25 -2.26 11.88 18.29
CA GLY A 25 -2.65 10.47 18.13
C GLY A 25 -3.38 10.21 16.82
N GLU A 26 -4.12 9.10 16.79
CA GLU A 26 -4.89 8.67 15.63
C GLU A 26 -6.20 9.47 15.50
N LEU A 27 -6.61 9.78 14.27
CA LEU A 27 -7.96 10.25 13.98
C LEU A 27 -8.89 9.03 13.92
N TYR A 28 -9.36 8.59 15.09
CA TYR A 28 -10.23 7.42 15.19
C TYR A 28 -11.60 7.71 14.54
N LEU A 29 -11.96 6.90 13.54
CA LEU A 29 -13.27 6.94 12.91
C LEU A 29 -14.15 5.88 13.57
N GLU A 30 -15.19 6.31 14.29
CA GLU A 30 -16.12 5.42 15.00
C GLU A 30 -17.01 4.57 14.07
N LEU A 31 -16.99 4.88 12.77
CA LEU A 31 -17.78 4.23 11.73
C LEU A 31 -16.98 3.15 10.98
N HIS A 32 -17.68 2.24 10.33
CA HIS A 32 -17.10 1.21 9.44
C HIS A 32 -16.08 0.24 10.09
N ASN A 33 -16.11 0.09 11.42
CA ASN A 33 -15.24 -0.86 12.15
C ASN A 33 -15.36 -2.32 11.67
N GLY A 34 -16.47 -2.72 11.04
CA GLY A 34 -16.62 -4.05 10.43
C GLY A 34 -15.60 -4.33 9.32
N THR A 35 -15.01 -3.30 8.72
CA THR A 35 -13.97 -3.41 7.70
C THR A 35 -12.66 -3.98 8.22
N TYR A 36 -12.42 -3.96 9.54
CA TYR A 36 -11.25 -4.59 10.14
C TYR A 36 -11.31 -6.13 10.04
N THR A 37 -12.50 -6.71 10.05
CA THR A 37 -12.68 -8.18 10.10
C THR A 37 -13.24 -8.77 8.80
N SER A 38 -13.93 -7.99 7.98
CA SER A 38 -14.47 -8.46 6.69
C SER A 38 -13.35 -8.98 5.78
N GLN A 39 -13.65 -9.95 4.91
CA GLN A 39 -12.69 -10.49 3.93
C GLN A 39 -11.33 -10.91 4.53
N ALA A 40 -11.32 -11.55 5.71
CA ALA A 40 -10.11 -11.92 6.45
C ALA A 40 -9.04 -12.65 5.61
N ARG A 41 -9.45 -13.46 4.63
CA ARG A 41 -8.51 -14.14 3.72
C ARG A 41 -7.70 -13.17 2.86
N ILE A 42 -8.31 -12.10 2.35
CA ILE A 42 -7.61 -11.08 1.55
C ILE A 42 -6.60 -10.34 2.43
N LYS A 43 -7.00 -9.96 3.65
CA LYS A 43 -6.10 -9.33 4.62
C LYS A 43 -4.91 -10.23 4.97
N ALA A 44 -5.15 -11.52 5.18
CA ALA A 44 -4.10 -12.50 5.43
C ALA A 44 -3.13 -12.64 4.24
N TYR A 45 -3.65 -12.63 3.01
CA TYR A 45 -2.79 -12.66 1.82
C TYR A 45 -2.00 -11.37 1.63
N ASN A 46 -2.62 -10.20 1.80
CA ASN A 46 -1.93 -8.91 1.77
C ASN A 46 -0.75 -8.90 2.74
N ARG A 47 -0.97 -9.34 3.99
CA ARG A 47 0.09 -9.41 4.99
C ARG A 47 1.22 -10.35 4.59
N LYS A 48 0.92 -11.49 3.95
CA LYS A 48 1.94 -12.40 3.43
C LYS A 48 2.73 -11.78 2.29
N CYS A 49 2.06 -11.10 1.35
CA CYS A 49 2.73 -10.40 0.25
C CYS A 49 3.69 -9.31 0.78
N GLU A 50 3.28 -8.53 1.78
CA GLU A 50 4.13 -7.52 2.45
C GLU A 50 5.42 -8.15 3.01
N PHE A 51 5.30 -9.28 3.71
CA PHE A 51 6.46 -9.97 4.27
C PHE A 51 7.37 -10.55 3.19
N LEU A 52 6.80 -11.22 2.19
CA LEU A 52 7.57 -11.81 1.10
C LEU A 52 8.34 -10.74 0.31
N LEU A 53 7.70 -9.61 -0.01
CA LEU A 53 8.38 -8.51 -0.72
C LEU A 53 9.50 -7.91 0.11
N ARG A 54 9.29 -7.69 1.41
CA ARG A 54 10.34 -7.25 2.32
C ARG A 54 11.51 -8.23 2.36
N GLU A 55 11.24 -9.53 2.40
CA GLU A 55 12.27 -10.57 2.43
C GLU A 55 13.06 -10.61 1.11
N VAL A 56 12.37 -10.51 -0.04
CA VAL A 56 13.00 -10.41 -1.37
C VAL A 56 13.92 -9.20 -1.45
N GLU A 57 13.45 -8.02 -1.06
CA GLU A 57 14.25 -6.79 -1.07
C GLU A 57 15.47 -6.89 -0.15
N LEU A 58 15.33 -7.51 1.02
CA LEU A 58 16.45 -7.74 1.94
C LEU A 58 17.50 -8.67 1.31
N GLN A 59 17.08 -9.78 0.71
CA GLN A 59 18.00 -10.72 0.05
C GLN A 59 18.68 -10.08 -1.17
N MET A 60 17.94 -9.29 -1.95
CA MET A 60 18.50 -8.50 -3.06
C MET A 60 19.56 -7.52 -2.57
N ALA A 61 19.29 -6.78 -1.48
CA ALA A 61 20.27 -5.85 -0.90
C ALA A 61 21.57 -6.56 -0.48
N ILE A 62 21.46 -7.74 0.17
CA ILE A 62 22.60 -8.57 0.55
C ILE A 62 23.37 -9.04 -0.69
N ALA A 63 22.66 -9.55 -1.70
CA ALA A 63 23.26 -10.04 -2.94
C ALA A 63 24.01 -8.93 -3.69
N TYR A 64 23.42 -7.73 -3.77
CA TYR A 64 23.99 -6.58 -4.45
C TYR A 64 25.21 -6.05 -3.74
N ALA A 65 25.19 -6.00 -2.40
CA ALA A 65 26.34 -5.63 -1.59
C ALA A 65 27.50 -6.63 -1.73
N SER A 66 27.20 -7.91 -1.96
CA SER A 66 28.22 -8.96 -2.16
C SER A 66 28.84 -9.01 -3.56
N ALA A 67 28.43 -8.13 -4.48
CA ALA A 67 28.86 -8.10 -5.89
C ALA A 67 28.67 -9.42 -6.66
N LYS A 68 27.75 -10.28 -6.20
CA LYS A 68 27.43 -11.59 -6.83
C LYS A 68 26.42 -11.49 -7.97
N VAL A 69 26.04 -10.28 -8.37
CA VAL A 69 24.95 -10.04 -9.32
C VAL A 69 25.41 -9.06 -10.38
N THR A 70 25.16 -9.40 -11.64
CA THR A 70 25.45 -8.54 -12.79
C THR A 70 24.47 -7.37 -12.84
N GLU A 71 24.85 -6.27 -13.50
CA GLU A 71 23.98 -5.10 -13.64
C GLU A 71 22.68 -5.43 -14.41
N ALA A 72 22.74 -6.33 -15.40
CA ALA A 72 21.57 -6.80 -16.12
C ALA A 72 20.57 -7.52 -15.18
N GLN A 73 21.07 -8.40 -14.31
CA GLN A 73 20.24 -9.08 -13.31
C GLN A 73 19.60 -8.08 -12.35
N LYS A 74 20.35 -7.08 -11.86
CA LYS A 74 19.79 -6.03 -10.99
C LYS A 74 18.61 -5.31 -11.63
N ASN A 75 18.74 -4.91 -12.90
CA ASN A 75 17.67 -4.22 -13.61
C ASN A 75 16.40 -5.08 -13.74
N THR A 76 16.56 -6.38 -14.03
CA THR A 76 15.44 -7.33 -14.11
C THR A 76 14.77 -7.54 -12.76
N ASP A 77 15.56 -7.74 -11.70
CA ASP A 77 15.07 -7.94 -10.34
C ASP A 77 14.30 -6.71 -9.85
N MET A 78 14.86 -5.50 -10.00
CA MET A 78 14.21 -4.24 -9.61
C MET A 78 12.89 -4.04 -10.34
N THR A 79 12.84 -4.28 -11.65
CA THR A 79 11.60 -4.18 -12.44
C THR A 79 10.54 -5.16 -11.95
N THR A 80 10.97 -6.37 -11.58
CA THR A 80 10.09 -7.42 -11.05
C THR A 80 9.52 -7.02 -9.69
N VAL A 81 10.38 -6.55 -8.76
CA VAL A 81 9.96 -6.08 -7.44
C VAL A 81 9.03 -4.87 -7.54
N ASP A 82 9.34 -3.90 -8.40
CA ASP A 82 8.49 -2.72 -8.63
C ASP A 82 7.09 -3.13 -9.11
N THR A 83 7.02 -4.01 -10.12
CA THR A 83 5.74 -4.54 -10.61
C THR A 83 4.95 -5.26 -9.50
N ASN A 84 5.64 -6.01 -8.64
CA ASN A 84 4.98 -6.72 -7.55
C ASN A 84 4.49 -5.77 -6.45
N TRP A 85 5.25 -4.72 -6.12
CA TRP A 85 4.80 -3.66 -5.21
C TRP A 85 3.58 -2.93 -5.76
N GLN A 86 3.59 -2.54 -7.04
CA GLN A 86 2.43 -1.91 -7.67
C GLN A 86 1.18 -2.79 -7.53
N ASN A 87 1.33 -4.10 -7.73
CA ASN A 87 0.24 -5.04 -7.55
C ASN A 87 -0.22 -5.15 -6.10
N VAL A 88 0.69 -5.22 -5.12
CA VAL A 88 0.30 -5.23 -3.70
C VAL A 88 -0.43 -3.94 -3.33
N LEU A 89 0.12 -2.78 -3.70
CA LEU A 89 -0.46 -1.47 -3.39
C LEU A 89 -1.83 -1.26 -4.05
N LEU A 90 -2.04 -1.75 -5.28
CA LEU A 90 -3.34 -1.75 -5.94
C LEU A 90 -4.40 -2.47 -5.09
N ASN A 91 -4.01 -3.55 -4.41
CA ASN A 91 -4.91 -4.28 -3.52
C ASN A 91 -5.08 -3.63 -2.14
N GLN A 92 -4.28 -2.63 -1.78
CA GLN A 92 -4.39 -1.87 -0.53
C GLN A 92 -5.36 -0.67 -0.65
N PHE A 93 -6.02 -0.52 -1.79
CA PHE A 93 -7.04 0.51 -1.96
C PHE A 93 -8.10 0.42 -0.86
N HIS A 94 -8.62 1.58 -0.43
CA HIS A 94 -9.45 1.73 0.76
C HIS A 94 -10.80 0.98 0.70
N ASP A 95 -11.22 0.50 -0.47
CA ASP A 95 -12.37 -0.40 -0.58
C ASP A 95 -12.00 -1.87 -0.78
N VAL A 96 -10.77 -2.16 -1.22
CA VAL A 96 -10.33 -3.52 -1.56
C VAL A 96 -9.84 -4.23 -0.30
N LEU A 97 -8.80 -3.71 0.36
CA LEU A 97 -8.24 -4.32 1.55
C LEU A 97 -9.21 -4.27 2.74
N PRO A 98 -9.92 -3.15 2.99
CA PRO A 98 -10.96 -3.07 4.01
C PRO A 98 -12.18 -3.94 3.70
N GLY A 99 -12.32 -4.45 2.47
CA GLY A 99 -13.33 -5.46 2.15
C GLY A 99 -14.74 -4.91 1.90
N SER A 100 -14.85 -3.63 1.52
CA SER A 100 -16.12 -2.93 1.21
C SER A 100 -16.47 -2.93 -0.29
N CYS A 101 -15.59 -3.44 -1.14
CA CYS A 101 -15.85 -3.63 -2.58
C CYS A 101 -16.97 -4.65 -2.88
N LEU A 102 -17.44 -4.66 -4.13
CA LEU A 102 -18.29 -5.72 -4.65
C LEU A 102 -17.60 -7.09 -4.56
N ASN A 103 -18.36 -8.14 -4.27
CA ASN A 103 -17.84 -9.52 -4.10
C ASN A 103 -17.04 -10.05 -5.30
N LEU A 104 -17.33 -9.59 -6.52
CA LEU A 104 -16.57 -9.96 -7.71
C LEU A 104 -15.11 -9.49 -7.62
N LEU A 105 -14.90 -8.24 -7.19
CA LEU A 105 -13.57 -7.67 -7.01
C LEU A 105 -12.80 -8.45 -5.94
N HIS A 106 -13.42 -8.76 -4.80
CA HIS A 106 -12.77 -9.59 -3.77
C HIS A 106 -12.29 -10.95 -4.29
N LYS A 107 -13.07 -11.61 -5.15
CA LYS A 107 -12.67 -12.90 -5.75
C LYS A 107 -11.49 -12.75 -6.71
N MET A 108 -11.46 -11.68 -7.51
CA MET A 108 -10.36 -11.41 -8.46
C MET A 108 -9.07 -11.09 -7.72
N HIS A 109 -9.13 -10.13 -6.80
CA HIS A 109 -8.00 -9.65 -6.01
C HIS A 109 -7.45 -10.75 -5.08
N GLY A 110 -8.33 -11.52 -4.44
CA GLY A 110 -7.92 -12.66 -3.62
C GLY A 110 -7.26 -13.79 -4.40
N ARG A 111 -7.65 -14.04 -5.66
CA ARG A 111 -6.96 -15.00 -6.54
C ARG A 111 -5.58 -14.51 -6.94
N PHE A 112 -5.47 -13.23 -7.28
CA PHE A 112 -4.20 -12.61 -7.64
C PHE A 112 -3.18 -12.73 -6.49
N MET A 113 -3.55 -12.29 -5.29
CA MET A 113 -2.68 -12.37 -4.11
C MET A 113 -2.33 -13.81 -3.74
N LYS A 114 -3.28 -14.75 -3.90
CA LYS A 114 -3.01 -16.18 -3.66
C LYS A 114 -1.96 -16.72 -4.65
N MET A 115 -2.04 -16.35 -5.92
CA MET A 115 -1.08 -16.78 -6.93
C MET A 115 0.31 -16.23 -6.65
N PHE A 116 0.39 -14.98 -6.19
CA PHE A 116 1.65 -14.35 -5.77
C PHE A 116 2.35 -15.09 -4.60
N ILE A 117 1.58 -15.63 -3.65
CA ILE A 117 2.11 -16.38 -2.50
C ILE A 117 2.53 -17.82 -2.85
N LEU A 118 2.04 -18.35 -3.97
CA LEU A 118 2.28 -19.74 -4.39
C LEU A 118 3.42 -19.89 -5.40
N LEU A 119 4.02 -18.78 -5.82
CA LEU A 119 5.27 -18.73 -6.59
C LEU A 119 6.46 -18.73 -5.63
#